data_AF-A0A7Y2P2S3-F1
#
_entry.id   AF-A0A7Y2P2S3-F1
#
_cell.length_a   1.000
_cell.length_b   1.000
_cell.length_c   1.000
_cell.angle_alpha   90.00
_cell.angle_beta   90.00
_cell.angle_gamma   90.00
#
_symmetry.space_group_name_H-M   'P 1'
#
loop_
_entity.id
_entity.type
_entity.pdbx_description
1 polymer ?
#
loop_
_entity_poly.entity_id
_entity_poly.type
_entity_poly.pdbx_seq_one_letter_code
_entity_poly.pdbx_strand_id
1 'polypeptide(L)'
;MQESSTLRHKYHYDHNLERKKKYWAFFFLSFSLLLFLFTLLGLTAEYSDRINELLIYQLGYTNKWSTNFGPSWFLHINNNLSSLGSAVVLLSFLVIAAGFYKISKQRKRLNKFLSVVIGGGIIMQILKIIFAEELPYEPIEFFTTTVSAFPSGHIMMATIFYFTLAVFITRWQRKKKLRRFTLIATSSLILLIAASRILSGAHTFTEVLAGWSAGMVWLSCCWLLERYIKNNKSVV
;
A
#
# COMPACT_ATOMS: atom_id res chain seq x y z
N MET A 1 -27.13 -39.02 33.33
CA MET A 1 -27.56 -38.07 32.28
C MET A 1 -27.47 -36.65 32.83
N GLN A 2 -26.27 -36.04 32.85
CA GLN A 2 -26.11 -34.65 33.32
C GLN A 2 -24.83 -34.02 32.73
N GLU A 3 -24.72 -34.04 31.40
CA GLU A 3 -23.66 -33.35 30.65
C GLU A 3 -24.27 -32.68 29.41
N SER A 4 -24.93 -31.53 29.58
CA SER A 4 -25.35 -30.73 28.42
C SER A 4 -25.49 -29.23 28.66
N SER A 5 -24.99 -28.68 29.77
CA SER A 5 -25.17 -27.24 30.09
C SER A 5 -23.94 -26.35 29.85
N THR A 6 -22.78 -26.87 29.43
CA THR A 6 -21.50 -26.11 29.45
C THR A 6 -20.86 -25.78 28.11
N LEU A 7 -21.53 -25.96 26.96
CA LEU A 7 -20.95 -25.67 25.64
C LEU A 7 -21.80 -24.74 24.76
N ARG A 8 -22.33 -23.66 25.35
CA ARG A 8 -22.94 -22.56 24.58
C ARG A 8 -22.27 -21.23 24.89
N HIS A 9 -20.94 -21.18 24.72
CA HIS A 9 -20.22 -19.89 24.61
C HIS A 9 -20.60 -19.26 23.26
N LYS A 10 -21.77 -18.63 23.26
CA LYS A 10 -22.35 -17.85 22.18
C LYS A 10 -21.36 -16.73 21.85
N TYR A 11 -20.91 -16.63 20.59
CA TYR A 11 -20.22 -15.46 20.08
C TYR A 11 -21.13 -14.24 20.31
N HIS A 12 -20.90 -13.49 21.38
CA HIS A 12 -21.65 -12.26 21.63
C HIS A 12 -21.25 -11.27 20.54
N TYR A 13 -22.17 -11.01 19.59
CA TYR A 13 -21.95 -9.99 18.58
C TYR A 13 -21.97 -8.62 19.28
N ASP A 14 -20.79 -8.02 19.42
CA ASP A 14 -20.64 -6.71 20.04
C ASP A 14 -20.93 -5.62 18.99
N HIS A 15 -22.19 -5.15 18.99
CA HIS A 15 -22.64 -4.05 18.12
C HIS A 15 -21.81 -2.79 18.29
N ASN A 16 -21.30 -2.49 19.48
CA ASN A 16 -20.50 -1.28 19.73
C ASN A 16 -19.10 -1.42 19.11
N LEU A 17 -18.48 -2.59 19.22
CA LEU A 17 -17.20 -2.85 18.58
C LEU A 17 -17.31 -2.83 17.04
N GLU A 18 -18.36 -3.42 16.48
CA GLU A 18 -18.57 -3.37 15.03
C GLU A 18 -18.96 -1.96 14.55
N ARG A 19 -19.68 -1.17 15.35
CA ARG A 19 -19.93 0.24 15.03
C ARG A 19 -18.63 1.05 15.03
N LYS A 20 -17.78 0.89 16.05
CA LYS A 20 -16.45 1.52 16.14
C LYS A 20 -15.57 1.18 14.93
N LYS A 21 -15.49 -0.09 14.55
CA LYS A 21 -14.70 -0.51 13.36
C LYS A 21 -15.21 0.14 12.07
N LYS A 22 -16.53 0.33 11.93
CA LYS A 22 -17.12 1.02 10.77
C LYS A 22 -16.70 2.50 10.74
N TYR A 23 -16.75 3.20 11.87
CA TYR A 23 -16.28 4.59 11.95
C TYR A 23 -14.80 4.72 11.60
N TRP A 24 -13.95 3.83 12.11
CA TRP A 24 -12.53 3.82 11.73
C TRP A 24 -12.32 3.60 10.23
N ALA A 25 -13.07 2.68 9.61
CA ALA A 25 -12.98 2.46 8.16
C ALA A 25 -13.38 3.70 7.34
N PHE A 26 -14.44 4.41 7.74
CA PHE A 26 -14.83 5.68 7.12
C PHE A 26 -13.80 6.77 7.35
N PHE A 27 -13.27 6.89 8.57
CA PHE A 27 -12.23 7.86 8.88
C PHE A 27 -11.00 7.68 7.99
N PHE A 28 -10.48 6.44 7.87
CA PHE A 28 -9.35 6.16 6.99
C PHE A 28 -9.68 6.41 5.52
N LEU A 29 -10.89 6.06 5.06
CA LEU A 29 -11.33 6.36 3.69
C LEU A 29 -11.34 7.88 3.45
N SER A 30 -12.03 8.65 4.29
CA SER A 30 -12.15 10.10 4.14
C SER A 30 -10.81 10.80 4.22
N PHE A 31 -9.95 10.41 5.17
CA PHE A 31 -8.61 10.97 5.32
C PHE A 31 -7.72 10.67 4.11
N SER A 32 -7.68 9.41 3.66
CA SER A 32 -6.87 9.03 2.50
C SER A 32 -7.40 9.64 1.20
N LEU A 33 -8.72 9.74 1.04
CA LEU A 33 -9.33 10.41 -0.11
C LEU A 33 -9.00 11.90 -0.12
N LEU A 34 -9.11 12.59 1.03
CA LEU A 34 -8.74 14.00 1.15
C LEU A 34 -7.26 14.22 0.79
N LEU A 35 -6.36 13.37 1.30
CA LEU A 35 -4.94 13.44 0.94
C LEU A 35 -4.67 13.19 -0.55
N PHE A 36 -5.36 12.21 -1.15
CA PHE A 36 -5.25 11.97 -2.59
C PHE A 36 -5.76 13.18 -3.40
N LEU A 37 -6.88 13.78 -3.01
CA LEU A 37 -7.39 15.00 -3.64
C LEU A 37 -6.41 16.17 -3.47
N PHE A 38 -5.75 16.31 -2.33
CA PHE A 38 -4.73 17.34 -2.13
C PHE A 38 -3.56 17.18 -3.10
N THR A 39 -3.13 15.93 -3.36
CA THR A 39 -2.09 15.67 -4.36
C THR A 39 -2.57 15.97 -5.78
N LEU A 40 -3.82 15.64 -6.12
CA LEU A 40 -4.40 15.90 -7.43
C LEU A 40 -4.61 17.38 -7.72
N LEU A 41 -4.99 18.16 -6.71
CA LEU A 41 -5.21 19.60 -6.81
C LEU A 41 -3.90 20.41 -6.79
N GLY A 42 -2.73 19.73 -6.75
CA GLY A 42 -1.43 20.38 -6.72
C GLY A 42 -1.11 21.09 -5.40
N LEU A 43 -1.90 20.89 -4.33
CA LEU A 43 -1.69 21.53 -3.03
C LEU A 43 -0.38 21.08 -2.34
N THR A 44 0.21 19.99 -2.82
CA THR A 44 1.49 19.46 -2.33
C THR A 44 2.67 19.82 -3.24
N ALA A 45 2.44 20.54 -4.34
CA ALA A 45 3.48 20.87 -5.33
C ALA A 45 4.63 21.68 -4.70
N GLU A 46 4.31 22.79 -4.01
CA GLU A 46 5.31 23.64 -3.35
C GLU A 46 6.19 22.85 -2.34
N TYR A 47 5.57 21.96 -1.56
CA TYR A 47 6.30 21.09 -0.64
C TYR A 47 7.19 20.10 -1.36
N SER A 48 6.69 19.53 -2.46
CA SER A 48 7.45 18.60 -3.29
C SER A 48 8.67 19.27 -3.93
N ASP A 49 8.53 20.49 -4.41
CA ASP A 49 9.62 21.27 -5.00
C ASP A 49 10.67 21.62 -3.95
N ARG A 50 10.26 22.08 -2.77
CA ARG A 50 11.18 22.33 -1.64
C ARG A 50 11.95 21.09 -1.22
N ILE A 51 11.28 19.93 -1.13
CA ILE A 51 11.96 18.67 -0.81
C ILE A 51 12.97 18.33 -1.90
N ASN A 52 12.61 18.50 -3.17
CA ASN A 52 13.51 18.24 -4.28
C ASN A 52 14.74 19.17 -4.25
N GLU A 53 14.54 20.47 -4.02
CA GLU A 53 15.63 21.45 -3.86
C GLU A 53 16.54 21.08 -2.68
N LEU A 54 15.99 20.75 -1.52
CA LEU A 54 16.78 20.33 -0.35
C LEU A 54 17.64 19.10 -0.66
N LEU A 55 17.10 18.11 -1.38
CA LEU A 55 17.83 16.91 -1.77
C LEU A 55 18.97 17.23 -2.74
N ILE A 56 18.75 18.15 -3.69
CA ILE A 56 19.77 18.63 -4.62
C ILE A 56 20.89 19.35 -3.86
N TYR A 57 20.55 20.33 -3.01
CA TYR A 57 21.55 21.16 -2.36
C TYR A 57 22.29 20.47 -1.21
N GLN A 58 21.61 19.65 -0.40
CA GLN A 58 22.24 19.03 0.78
C GLN A 58 22.96 17.72 0.45
N LEU A 59 22.46 16.96 -0.51
CA LEU A 59 22.97 15.62 -0.78
C LEU A 59 23.61 15.48 -2.16
N GLY A 60 23.61 16.55 -2.98
CA GLY A 60 24.10 16.50 -4.35
C GLY A 60 23.30 15.57 -5.25
N TYR A 61 22.09 15.15 -4.82
CA TYR A 61 21.25 14.22 -5.56
C TYR A 61 20.39 14.97 -6.55
N THR A 62 20.49 14.56 -7.79
CA THR A 62 19.79 15.21 -8.86
C THR A 62 18.42 14.57 -9.09
N ASN A 63 17.44 15.42 -9.41
CA ASN A 63 16.04 15.09 -9.63
C ASN A 63 15.82 14.09 -10.81
N LYS A 64 14.55 13.82 -11.14
CA LYS A 64 14.05 12.97 -12.25
C LYS A 64 14.80 13.13 -13.60
N TRP A 65 15.58 14.20 -13.79
CA TRP A 65 16.19 14.61 -15.05
C TRP A 65 17.72 14.69 -15.03
N SER A 66 18.42 14.14 -14.04
CA SER A 66 19.89 14.20 -14.03
C SER A 66 20.59 12.93 -13.53
N THR A 67 21.81 12.74 -14.01
CA THR A 67 22.56 11.47 -14.08
C THR A 67 23.70 11.35 -13.05
N ASN A 68 23.88 12.30 -12.14
CA ASN A 68 24.91 12.23 -11.10
C ASN A 68 24.38 11.50 -9.86
N PHE A 69 24.80 10.25 -9.72
CA PHE A 69 24.47 9.40 -8.60
C PHE A 69 25.52 9.58 -7.48
N GLY A 70 25.09 9.85 -6.24
CA GLY A 70 25.99 9.95 -5.08
C GLY A 70 26.73 8.63 -4.73
N PRO A 71 27.33 8.48 -3.53
CA PRO A 71 28.19 7.34 -3.22
C PRO A 71 27.54 5.98 -3.50
N SER A 72 28.30 5.04 -4.07
CA SER A 72 27.77 3.74 -4.53
C SER A 72 27.02 2.97 -3.44
N TRP A 73 27.54 2.96 -2.21
CA TRP A 73 26.90 2.30 -1.07
C TRP A 73 25.47 2.81 -0.82
N PHE A 74 25.24 4.11 -0.97
CA PHE A 74 23.93 4.72 -0.75
C PHE A 74 22.96 4.30 -1.85
N LEU A 75 23.41 4.33 -3.11
CA LEU A 75 22.62 3.89 -4.25
C LEU A 75 22.20 2.43 -4.12
N HIS A 76 23.12 1.55 -3.71
CA HIS A 76 22.82 0.14 -3.50
C HIS A 76 21.78 -0.07 -2.40
N ILE A 77 21.92 0.59 -1.25
CA ILE A 77 20.93 0.51 -0.17
C ILE A 77 19.57 1.01 -0.64
N ASN A 78 19.56 2.15 -1.33
CA ASN A 78 18.35 2.80 -1.81
C ASN A 78 17.61 1.96 -2.85
N ASN A 79 18.35 1.38 -3.81
CA ASN A 79 17.82 0.48 -4.82
C ASN A 79 17.30 -0.82 -4.19
N ASN A 80 18.01 -1.38 -3.21
CA ASN A 80 17.57 -2.58 -2.49
C ASN A 80 16.28 -2.32 -1.72
N LEU A 81 16.15 -1.18 -1.04
CA LEU A 81 14.91 -0.79 -0.35
C LEU A 81 13.76 -0.57 -1.35
N SER A 82 14.02 0.16 -2.43
CA SER A 82 13.02 0.38 -3.49
C SER A 82 12.56 -0.93 -4.13
N SER A 83 13.45 -1.92 -4.26
CA SER A 83 13.14 -3.21 -4.88
C SER A 83 12.04 -3.97 -4.14
N LEU A 84 11.87 -3.74 -2.83
CA LEU A 84 10.80 -4.35 -2.03
C LEU A 84 9.40 -3.88 -2.51
N GLY A 85 9.31 -2.69 -3.11
CA GLY A 85 8.08 -2.21 -3.76
C GLY A 85 7.96 -2.61 -5.24
N SER A 86 8.93 -3.31 -5.82
CA SER A 86 8.93 -3.64 -7.25
C SER A 86 7.90 -4.70 -7.60
N ALA A 87 7.39 -4.64 -8.83
CA ALA A 87 6.42 -5.62 -9.32
C ALA A 87 6.93 -7.06 -9.23
N VAL A 88 8.23 -7.28 -9.51
CA VAL A 88 8.85 -8.62 -9.46
C VAL A 88 8.82 -9.15 -8.03
N VAL A 89 9.31 -8.40 -7.05
CA VAL A 89 9.37 -8.83 -5.65
C VAL A 89 7.96 -9.03 -5.07
N LEU A 90 7.05 -8.11 -5.34
CA LEU A 90 5.66 -8.22 -4.89
C LEU A 90 4.94 -9.42 -5.53
N LEU A 91 5.18 -9.70 -6.81
CA LEU A 91 4.63 -10.88 -7.48
C LEU A 91 5.21 -12.17 -6.91
N SER A 92 6.52 -12.23 -6.65
CA SER A 92 7.15 -13.38 -5.99
C SER A 92 6.52 -13.64 -4.62
N PHE A 93 6.36 -12.62 -3.79
CA PHE A 93 5.70 -12.77 -2.49
C PHE A 93 4.21 -13.11 -2.61
N LEU A 94 3.50 -12.58 -3.62
CA LEU A 94 2.11 -12.93 -3.91
C LEU A 94 1.98 -14.43 -4.23
N VAL A 95 2.85 -14.97 -5.08
CA VAL A 95 2.88 -16.40 -5.43
C VAL A 95 3.18 -17.26 -4.20
N ILE A 96 4.17 -16.88 -3.40
CA ILE A 96 4.53 -17.59 -2.15
C ILE A 96 3.35 -17.59 -1.17
N ALA A 97 2.74 -16.42 -0.93
CA ALA A 97 1.58 -16.30 -0.04
C ALA A 97 0.38 -17.10 -0.57
N ALA A 98 0.12 -17.06 -1.87
CA ALA A 98 -0.94 -17.82 -2.51
C ALA A 98 -0.72 -19.34 -2.37
N GLY A 99 0.52 -19.81 -2.60
CA GLY A 99 0.93 -21.19 -2.39
C GLY A 99 0.72 -21.63 -0.94
N PHE A 100 1.15 -20.82 0.03
CA PHE A 100 0.94 -21.09 1.45
C PHE A 100 -0.54 -21.26 1.81
N TYR A 101 -1.43 -20.37 1.34
CA TYR A 101 -2.87 -20.49 1.61
C TYR A 101 -3.50 -21.69 0.91
N LYS A 102 -3.04 -22.03 -0.30
CA LYS A 102 -3.50 -23.20 -1.06
C LYS A 102 -3.15 -24.49 -0.32
N ILE A 103 -1.89 -24.64 0.12
CA ILE A 103 -1.41 -25.80 0.90
C ILE A 103 -2.14 -25.87 2.25
N SER A 104 -2.33 -24.74 2.91
CA SER A 104 -3.07 -24.65 4.18
C SER A 104 -4.59 -24.90 4.04
N LYS A 105 -5.10 -25.19 2.83
CA LYS A 105 -6.53 -25.39 2.51
C LYS A 105 -7.42 -24.20 2.88
N GLN A 106 -6.87 -22.98 2.98
CA GLN A 106 -7.59 -21.77 3.40
C GLN A 106 -8.18 -21.00 2.20
N ARG A 107 -8.98 -21.68 1.34
CA ARG A 107 -9.48 -21.12 0.07
C ARG A 107 -10.17 -19.75 0.20
N LYS A 108 -11.01 -19.56 1.22
CA LYS A 108 -11.70 -18.27 1.45
C LYS A 108 -10.72 -17.13 1.74
N ARG A 109 -9.60 -17.40 2.43
CA ARG A 109 -8.56 -16.41 2.74
C ARG A 109 -7.70 -16.13 1.52
N LEU A 110 -7.34 -17.17 0.76
CA LEU A 110 -6.66 -17.04 -0.53
C LEU A 110 -7.43 -16.12 -1.48
N ASN A 111 -8.71 -16.40 -1.72
CA ASN A 111 -9.52 -15.62 -2.65
C ASN A 111 -9.61 -14.16 -2.22
N LYS A 112 -9.84 -13.89 -0.94
CA LYS A 112 -9.85 -12.52 -0.41
C LYS A 112 -8.51 -11.80 -0.62
N PHE A 113 -7.40 -12.47 -0.31
CA PHE A 113 -6.06 -11.92 -0.48
C PHE A 113 -5.80 -11.56 -1.94
N LEU A 114 -6.06 -12.49 -2.86
CA LEU A 114 -5.88 -12.27 -4.29
C LEU A 114 -6.80 -11.18 -4.83
N SER A 115 -8.09 -11.15 -4.45
CA SER A 115 -9.01 -10.12 -4.90
C SER A 115 -8.57 -8.71 -4.51
N VAL A 116 -8.06 -8.52 -3.28
CA VAL A 116 -7.58 -7.20 -2.83
C VAL A 116 -6.31 -6.79 -3.58
N VAL A 117 -5.33 -7.70 -3.72
CA VAL A 117 -4.04 -7.37 -4.35
C VAL A 117 -4.19 -7.19 -5.87
N ILE A 118 -4.86 -8.11 -6.55
CA ILE A 118 -5.07 -8.04 -8.01
C ILE A 118 -5.98 -6.86 -8.36
N GLY A 119 -7.08 -6.66 -7.63
CA GLY A 119 -7.94 -5.50 -7.83
C GLY A 119 -7.20 -4.18 -7.60
N GLY A 120 -6.30 -4.14 -6.61
CA GLY A 120 -5.41 -3.00 -6.38
C GLY A 120 -4.50 -2.71 -7.57
N GLY A 121 -3.91 -3.75 -8.18
CA GLY A 121 -3.11 -3.63 -9.40
C GLY A 121 -3.91 -3.12 -10.60
N ILE A 122 -5.16 -3.57 -10.76
CA ILE A 122 -6.05 -3.08 -11.81
C ILE A 122 -6.35 -1.59 -11.61
N ILE A 123 -6.73 -1.17 -10.40
CA ILE A 123 -6.99 0.24 -10.10
C ILE A 123 -5.73 1.09 -10.30
N MET A 124 -4.55 0.59 -9.93
CA MET A 124 -3.29 1.28 -10.19
C MET A 124 -3.10 1.55 -11.69
N GLN A 125 -3.33 0.54 -12.55
CA GLN A 125 -3.20 0.70 -13.99
C GLN A 125 -4.23 1.70 -14.55
N ILE A 126 -5.47 1.65 -14.06
CA ILE A 126 -6.51 2.62 -14.43
C ILE A 126 -6.08 4.05 -14.06
N LEU A 127 -5.60 4.26 -12.83
CA LEU A 127 -5.13 5.58 -12.38
C LEU A 127 -3.97 6.07 -13.26
N LYS A 128 -3.02 5.20 -13.59
CA LYS A 128 -1.92 5.56 -14.49
C LYS A 128 -2.37 5.95 -15.90
N ILE A 129 -3.44 5.36 -16.41
CA ILE A 129 -4.02 5.71 -17.71
C ILE A 129 -4.75 7.06 -17.61
N ILE A 130 -5.53 7.26 -16.55
CA ILE A 130 -6.30 8.51 -16.33
C ILE A 130 -5.36 9.71 -16.17
N PHE A 131 -4.25 9.52 -15.46
CA PHE A 131 -3.27 10.58 -15.15
C PHE A 131 -1.99 10.46 -15.97
N ALA A 132 -2.04 9.76 -17.11
CA ALA A 132 -0.91 9.73 -18.03
C ALA A 132 -0.70 11.15 -18.59
N GLU A 133 0.42 11.78 -18.25
CA GLU A 133 0.90 12.95 -18.98
C GLU A 133 1.47 12.49 -20.33
N GLU A 134 1.17 13.23 -21.39
CA GLU A 134 1.84 13.06 -22.69
C GLU A 134 3.31 13.42 -22.51
N LEU A 135 4.17 12.42 -22.43
CA LEU A 135 5.61 12.67 -22.44
C LEU A 135 6.01 13.02 -23.87
N PRO A 136 6.77 14.10 -24.09
CA PRO A 136 7.34 14.38 -25.40
C PRO A 136 8.17 13.18 -25.84
N TYR A 137 7.92 12.72 -27.07
CA TYR A 137 8.55 11.56 -27.69
C TYR A 137 10.04 11.84 -27.93
N GLU A 138 10.88 11.58 -26.92
CA GLU A 138 12.35 11.56 -27.03
C GLU A 138 12.80 10.11 -27.33
N PRO A 139 13.35 9.81 -28.53
CA PRO A 139 13.43 8.42 -29.02
C PRO A 139 14.50 7.49 -28.42
N ILE A 140 15.32 7.85 -27.42
CA ILE A 140 16.61 7.15 -27.23
C ILE A 140 16.90 6.55 -25.82
N GLU A 141 16.23 6.91 -24.72
CA GLU A 141 16.57 6.35 -23.38
C GLU A 141 15.52 5.41 -22.76
N PHE A 142 14.66 4.81 -23.59
CA PHE A 142 13.50 4.03 -23.13
C PHE A 142 13.79 2.74 -22.34
N PHE A 143 15.04 2.25 -22.30
CA PHE A 143 15.37 0.95 -21.70
C PHE A 143 15.96 1.03 -20.28
N THR A 144 16.28 2.22 -19.77
CA THR A 144 16.88 2.38 -18.43
C THR A 144 16.12 3.35 -17.53
N THR A 145 15.35 4.29 -18.09
CA THR A 145 14.55 5.22 -17.31
C THR A 145 13.14 4.67 -17.13
N THR A 146 12.82 4.20 -15.93
CA THR A 146 11.43 3.99 -15.53
C THR A 146 10.72 5.34 -15.58
N VAL A 147 10.08 5.63 -16.71
CA VAL A 147 9.22 6.79 -16.89
C VAL A 147 8.23 6.85 -15.72
N SER A 148 8.42 7.82 -14.82
CA SER A 148 7.54 8.02 -13.67
C SER A 148 6.21 8.59 -14.16
N ALA A 149 5.17 7.77 -14.10
CA ALA A 149 3.78 8.16 -14.27
C ALA A 149 3.13 8.30 -12.89
N PHE A 150 2.44 9.42 -12.67
CA PHE A 150 1.61 9.63 -11.49
C PHE A 150 0.45 8.60 -11.47
N PRO A 151 0.08 8.03 -10.31
CA PRO A 151 0.80 8.04 -9.02
C PRO A 151 1.90 6.96 -8.96
N SER A 152 2.78 7.03 -7.94
CA SER A 152 3.86 6.04 -7.78
C SER A 152 3.34 4.62 -7.57
N GLY A 153 3.49 3.77 -8.60
CA GLY A 153 3.04 2.38 -8.56
C GLY A 153 3.74 1.50 -7.52
N HIS A 154 5.03 1.74 -7.26
CA HIS A 154 5.78 1.03 -6.21
C HIS A 154 5.14 1.24 -4.85
N ILE A 155 4.78 2.49 -4.54
CA ILE A 155 4.22 2.86 -3.23
C ILE A 155 2.77 2.41 -3.11
N MET A 156 1.97 2.58 -4.16
CA MET A 156 0.60 2.11 -4.16
C MET A 156 0.53 0.60 -3.95
N MET A 157 1.29 -0.19 -4.72
CA MET A 157 1.26 -1.64 -4.60
C MET A 157 1.94 -2.15 -3.33
N ALA A 158 3.03 -1.55 -2.87
CA ALA A 158 3.63 -1.88 -1.57
C ALA A 158 2.62 -1.64 -0.43
N THR A 159 1.90 -0.51 -0.46
CA THR A 159 0.87 -0.18 0.52
C THR A 159 -0.23 -1.24 0.53
N ILE A 160 -0.80 -1.55 -0.64
CA ILE A 160 -1.87 -2.54 -0.78
C ILE A 160 -1.39 -3.93 -0.34
N PHE A 161 -0.24 -4.37 -0.84
CA PHE A 161 0.28 -5.72 -0.59
C PHE A 161 0.66 -5.91 0.88
N TYR A 162 1.54 -5.06 1.42
CA TYR A 162 2.08 -5.25 2.76
C TYR A 162 1.04 -5.04 3.86
N PHE A 163 0.12 -4.07 3.73
CA PHE A 163 -0.98 -3.96 4.70
C PHE A 163 -1.95 -5.13 4.61
N THR A 164 -2.28 -5.61 3.39
CA THR A 164 -3.10 -6.81 3.25
C THR A 164 -2.42 -8.00 3.93
N LEU A 165 -1.13 -8.21 3.68
CA LEU A 165 -0.36 -9.28 4.32
C LEU A 165 -0.35 -9.13 5.85
N ALA A 166 -0.11 -7.92 6.37
CA ALA A 166 -0.13 -7.62 7.80
C ALA A 166 -1.49 -7.92 8.44
N VAL A 167 -2.60 -7.52 7.82
CA VAL A 167 -3.95 -7.81 8.31
C VAL A 167 -4.19 -9.32 8.40
N PHE A 168 -3.64 -10.11 7.48
CA PHE A 168 -3.76 -11.55 7.58
C PHE A 168 -2.84 -12.14 8.65
N ILE A 169 -1.58 -11.70 8.74
CA ILE A 169 -0.63 -12.13 9.78
C ILE A 169 -1.21 -11.88 11.17
N THR A 170 -1.76 -10.69 11.41
CA THR A 170 -2.32 -10.31 12.72
C THR A 170 -3.51 -11.16 13.16
N ARG A 171 -4.20 -11.86 12.23
CA ARG A 171 -5.28 -12.81 12.57
C ARG A 171 -4.78 -14.07 13.28
N TRP A 172 -3.53 -14.47 13.09
CA TRP A 172 -2.92 -15.59 13.83
C TRP A 172 -2.25 -15.16 15.15
N GLN A 173 -2.05 -13.87 15.35
CA GLN A 173 -1.40 -13.35 16.53
C GLN A 173 -2.41 -13.20 17.68
N ARG A 174 -2.22 -13.93 18.77
CA ARG A 174 -3.09 -13.83 19.96
C ARG A 174 -2.84 -12.55 20.77
N LYS A 175 -1.58 -12.11 20.86
CA LYS A 175 -1.17 -10.96 21.70
C LYS A 175 -1.40 -9.63 20.97
N LYS A 176 -2.09 -8.68 21.63
CA LYS A 176 -2.32 -7.32 21.09
C LYS A 176 -1.01 -6.58 20.78
N LYS A 177 0.03 -6.74 21.61
CA LYS A 177 1.36 -6.14 21.40
C LYS A 177 1.98 -6.58 20.08
N LEU A 178 1.87 -7.87 19.74
CA LEU A 178 2.43 -8.41 18.50
C LEU A 178 1.67 -7.87 17.27
N ARG A 179 0.35 -7.71 17.37
CA ARG A 179 -0.45 -7.08 16.30
C ARG A 179 -0.03 -5.64 16.03
N ARG A 180 0.18 -4.87 17.11
CA ARG A 180 0.68 -3.49 17.00
C ARG A 180 2.06 -3.46 16.37
N PHE A 181 2.97 -4.32 16.83
CA PHE A 181 4.32 -4.42 16.26
C PHE A 181 4.28 -4.71 14.76
N THR A 182 3.47 -5.69 14.31
CA THR A 182 3.34 -6.00 12.87
C THR A 182 2.84 -4.80 12.07
N LEU A 183 1.83 -4.08 12.54
CA LEU A 183 1.32 -2.90 11.82
C LEU A 183 2.35 -1.76 11.79
N ILE A 184 3.08 -1.54 12.88
CA ILE A 184 4.16 -0.53 12.94
C ILE A 184 5.28 -0.92 11.98
N ALA A 185 5.76 -2.16 12.03
CA ALA A 185 6.82 -2.66 11.14
C ALA A 185 6.43 -2.56 9.67
N THR A 186 5.18 -2.90 9.32
CA THR A 186 4.65 -2.73 7.96
C THR A 186 4.62 -1.26 7.55
N SER A 187 4.19 -0.36 8.44
CA SER A 187 4.16 1.08 8.14
C SER A 187 5.57 1.63 7.95
N SER A 188 6.51 1.26 8.82
CA SER A 188 7.93 1.63 8.70
C SER A 188 8.55 1.11 7.41
N LEU A 189 8.25 -0.13 7.01
CA LEU A 189 8.71 -0.68 5.73
C LEU A 189 8.20 0.15 4.55
N ILE A 190 6.90 0.46 4.51
CA ILE A 190 6.32 1.27 3.44
C ILE A 190 6.95 2.68 3.41
N LEU A 191 7.20 3.28 4.57
CA LEU A 191 7.88 4.58 4.68
C LEU A 191 9.33 4.51 4.18
N LEU A 192 10.06 3.43 4.46
CA LEU A 192 11.42 3.23 3.93
C LEU A 192 11.42 3.08 2.41
N ILE A 193 10.45 2.33 1.86
CA ILE A 193 10.28 2.22 0.41
C ILE A 193 9.93 3.60 -0.17
N ALA A 194 9.00 4.34 0.45
CA ALA A 194 8.61 5.70 0.04
C ALA A 194 9.80 6.66 0.02
N ALA A 195 10.55 6.73 1.12
CA ALA A 195 11.77 7.53 1.21
C ALA A 195 12.75 7.14 0.11
N SER A 196 12.93 5.84 -0.16
CA SER A 196 13.87 5.40 -1.18
C SER A 196 13.54 5.89 -2.60
N ARG A 197 12.24 5.99 -2.93
CA ARG A 197 11.78 6.49 -4.24
C ARG A 197 12.01 7.98 -4.42
N ILE A 198 11.88 8.74 -3.33
CA ILE A 198 12.16 10.18 -3.31
C ILE A 198 13.67 10.40 -3.39
N LEU A 199 14.45 9.67 -2.60
CA LEU A 199 15.91 9.79 -2.54
C LEU A 199 16.62 9.36 -3.83
N SER A 200 16.05 8.41 -4.60
CA SER A 200 16.59 8.08 -5.93
C SER A 200 16.22 9.10 -7.01
N GLY A 201 15.44 10.13 -6.70
CA GLY A 201 14.88 11.06 -7.70
C GLY A 201 13.89 10.41 -8.66
N ALA A 202 13.47 9.16 -8.40
CA ALA A 202 12.63 8.39 -9.33
C ALA A 202 11.15 8.80 -9.24
N HIS A 203 10.73 9.35 -8.10
CA HIS A 203 9.43 9.96 -7.94
C HIS A 203 9.51 11.23 -7.09
N THR A 204 8.63 12.17 -7.36
CA THR A 204 8.45 13.36 -6.52
C THR A 204 7.71 12.99 -5.22
N PHE A 205 7.81 13.84 -4.19
CA PHE A 205 7.07 13.63 -2.94
C PHE A 205 5.56 13.54 -3.18
N THR A 206 5.02 14.38 -4.07
CA THR A 206 3.61 14.36 -4.45
C THR A 206 3.19 13.02 -5.07
N GLU A 207 3.98 12.48 -6.00
CA GLU A 207 3.69 11.17 -6.63
C GLU A 207 3.71 10.01 -5.61
N VAL A 208 4.62 10.06 -4.65
CA VAL A 208 4.73 9.08 -3.56
C VAL A 208 3.54 9.17 -2.61
N LEU A 209 3.18 10.39 -2.20
CA LEU A 209 2.03 10.62 -1.33
C LEU A 209 0.72 10.20 -2.00
N ALA A 210 0.57 10.48 -3.29
CA ALA A 210 -0.57 10.05 -4.09
C ALA A 210 -0.66 8.52 -4.21
N GLY A 211 0.47 7.84 -4.41
CA GLY A 211 0.51 6.38 -4.44
C GLY A 211 0.09 5.75 -3.11
N TRP A 212 0.61 6.29 -2.01
CA TRP A 212 0.24 5.83 -0.66
C TRP A 212 -1.25 6.07 -0.36
N SER A 213 -1.76 7.27 -0.62
CA SER A 213 -3.15 7.61 -0.34
C SER A 213 -4.13 6.84 -1.22
N ALA A 214 -3.85 6.66 -2.51
CA ALA A 214 -4.64 5.81 -3.41
C ALA A 214 -4.68 4.35 -2.93
N GLY A 215 -3.55 3.80 -2.47
CA GLY A 215 -3.50 2.47 -1.86
C GLY A 215 -4.37 2.37 -0.61
N MET A 216 -4.33 3.38 0.26
CA MET A 216 -5.15 3.44 1.48
C MET A 216 -6.64 3.61 1.19
N VAL A 217 -7.02 4.38 0.16
CA VAL A 217 -8.41 4.49 -0.33
C VAL A 217 -8.91 3.10 -0.75
N TRP A 218 -8.15 2.40 -1.59
CA TRP A 218 -8.50 1.05 -2.05
C TRP A 218 -8.70 0.07 -0.90
N LEU A 219 -7.76 0.03 0.05
CA LEU A 219 -7.84 -0.83 1.23
C LEU A 219 -9.05 -0.50 2.10
N SER A 220 -9.37 0.78 2.28
CA SER A 220 -10.51 1.24 3.07
C SER A 220 -11.84 0.87 2.39
N CYS A 221 -11.94 1.00 1.06
CA CYS A 221 -13.07 0.54 0.26
C CYS A 221 -13.27 -0.98 0.40
N CYS A 222 -12.19 -1.76 0.26
CA CYS A 222 -12.21 -3.22 0.46
C CYS A 222 -12.66 -3.59 1.88
N TRP A 223 -12.21 -2.85 2.90
CA TRP A 223 -12.63 -3.07 4.29
C TRP A 223 -14.13 -2.78 4.49
N LEU A 224 -14.63 -1.66 3.98
CA LEU A 224 -16.06 -1.32 4.04
C LEU A 224 -16.93 -2.34 3.30
N LEU A 225 -16.50 -2.77 2.11
CA LEU A 225 -17.19 -3.79 1.32
C LEU A 225 -17.26 -5.13 2.06
N GLU A 226 -16.15 -5.58 2.66
CA GLU A 226 -16.14 -6.81 3.48
C GLU A 226 -17.16 -6.72 4.63
N ARG A 227 -17.29 -5.55 5.25
CA ARG A 227 -18.24 -5.31 6.34
C ARG A 227 -19.69 -5.29 5.86
N TYR A 228 -19.96 -4.65 4.72
CA TYR A 228 -21.28 -4.63 4.09
C TYR A 228 -21.77 -6.05 3.77
N ILE A 229 -20.92 -6.85 3.12
CA ILE A 229 -21.23 -8.25 2.80
C ILE A 229 -21.46 -9.08 4.07
N LYS A 230 -20.65 -8.87 5.13
CA LYS A 230 -20.80 -9.61 6.38
C LYS A 230 -22.10 -9.27 7.11
N ASN A 231 -22.52 -8.01 7.11
CA ASN A 231 -23.75 -7.59 7.77
C ASN A 231 -25.00 -8.09 7.04
N ASN A 232 -25.00 -8.11 5.70
CA ASN A 232 -26.15 -8.63 4.94
C ASN A 232 -26.33 -10.16 5.13
N LYS A 233 -25.23 -10.91 5.31
CA LYS A 233 -25.29 -12.35 5.62
C LYS A 233 -25.71 -12.69 7.06
N SER A 234 -25.83 -11.70 7.94
CA SER A 234 -26.35 -11.89 9.30
C SER A 234 -27.82 -11.52 9.45
N VAL A 235 -28.44 -10.96 8.40
CA VAL A 235 -29.85 -10.54 8.36
C VAL A 235 -30.72 -11.56 7.58
N VAL A 236 -30.08 -12.46 6.82
CA VAL A 236 -30.69 -13.62 6.15
C VAL A 236 -30.32 -14.89 6.91
#